data_AF-A0A1F9B2K9-F1
#
_entry.id   AF-A0A1F9B2K9-F1
#
_cell.length_a   1.000
_cell.length_b   1.000
_cell.length_c   1.000
_cell.angle_alpha   90.00
_cell.angle_beta   90.00
_cell.angle_gamma   90.00
#
_symmetry.space_group_name_H-M   'P 1'
#
loop_
_entity.id
_entity.type
_entity.pdbx_description
1 polymer ?
#
loop_
_entity_poly.entity_id
_entity_poly.type
_entity_poly.pdbx_seq_one_letter_code
_entity_poly.pdbx_strand_id
1 'polypeptide(L)'
;MIQEMINTNENIVYAENYPEPKHIWIDGKRIILYTEQDTVIITMDEVRANKEEGIRNYYADQIEAIVAPYKIQERETWFKQVEEAVKWSADNNIETPLIDAIIIARGTTKAELVSIILTKQSVYISAVGAILGKQQNLIIQVYAATTIEQINDIA
;
A
#
# COMPACT_ATOMS: atom_id res chain seq x y z
N MET A 1 -21.08 -45.12 -11.05
CA MET A 1 -19.96 -45.19 -10.09
C MET A 1 -19.37 -43.80 -9.97
N ILE A 2 -19.98 -42.94 -9.16
CA ILE A 2 -19.31 -41.76 -8.58
C ILE A 2 -19.88 -41.64 -7.17
N GLN A 3 -19.01 -41.96 -6.21
CA GLN A 3 -19.25 -41.77 -4.80
C GLN A 3 -19.04 -40.30 -4.43
N GLU A 4 -19.89 -39.85 -3.49
CA GLU A 4 -19.58 -38.99 -2.35
C GLU A 4 -18.72 -37.73 -2.58
N MET A 5 -19.40 -36.58 -2.56
CA MET A 5 -19.07 -35.51 -1.60
C MET A 5 -20.39 -34.95 -1.04
N ILE A 6 -20.94 -35.64 -0.04
CA ILE A 6 -21.95 -35.07 0.86
C ILE A 6 -21.18 -34.13 1.79
N ASN A 7 -21.29 -32.82 1.57
CA ASN A 7 -20.91 -31.84 2.59
C ASN A 7 -22.18 -31.32 3.27
N THR A 8 -22.26 -31.50 4.58
CA THR A 8 -23.49 -31.51 5.36
C THR A 8 -23.97 -30.11 5.78
N ASN A 9 -23.66 -29.05 5.03
CA ASN A 9 -24.18 -27.70 5.28
C ASN A 9 -24.40 -26.85 4.01
N GLU A 10 -24.28 -27.41 2.81
CA GLU A 10 -24.41 -26.66 1.56
C GLU A 10 -25.29 -27.46 0.58
N ASN A 11 -26.53 -27.03 0.41
CA ASN A 11 -27.53 -27.66 -0.47
C ASN A 11 -27.39 -27.17 -1.92
N ILE A 12 -26.27 -27.45 -2.60
CA ILE A 12 -26.20 -27.17 -4.05
C ILE A 12 -25.48 -28.31 -4.77
N VAL A 13 -26.17 -28.88 -5.76
CA VAL A 13 -25.62 -29.82 -6.75
C VAL A 13 -25.66 -29.13 -8.11
N TYR A 14 -24.53 -29.07 -8.79
CA TYR A 14 -24.33 -28.34 -10.05
C TYR A 14 -24.44 -29.28 -11.26
N ALA A 15 -25.09 -28.84 -12.34
CA ALA A 15 -25.16 -29.55 -13.62
C ALA A 15 -25.16 -28.55 -14.79
N GLU A 16 -24.46 -28.88 -15.88
CA GLU A 16 -24.20 -27.99 -17.03
C GLU A 16 -25.47 -27.66 -17.87
N ASN A 17 -25.60 -26.38 -18.24
CA ASN A 17 -26.41 -25.78 -19.33
C ASN A 17 -27.96 -25.86 -19.30
N TYR A 18 -28.63 -24.85 -18.70
CA TYR A 18 -30.09 -24.58 -18.85
C TYR A 18 -30.49 -23.08 -18.72
N PRO A 19 -30.91 -22.39 -19.80
CA PRO A 19 -31.05 -20.92 -19.82
C PRO A 19 -32.18 -20.30 -18.97
N GLU A 20 -32.98 -21.07 -18.23
CA GLU A 20 -33.98 -20.54 -17.29
C GLU A 20 -34.01 -21.35 -15.97
N PRO A 21 -34.33 -20.72 -14.81
CA PRO A 21 -34.40 -21.42 -13.54
C PRO A 21 -35.44 -22.53 -13.57
N LYS A 22 -35.02 -23.79 -13.39
CA LYS A 22 -35.93 -24.93 -13.42
C LYS A 22 -36.37 -25.27 -12.00
N HIS A 23 -37.68 -25.24 -11.77
CA HIS A 23 -38.28 -25.74 -10.54
C HIS A 23 -38.60 -27.22 -10.68
N ILE A 24 -38.04 -28.05 -9.81
CA ILE A 24 -38.38 -29.47 -9.71
C ILE A 24 -38.83 -29.82 -8.29
N TRP A 25 -39.67 -30.84 -8.20
CA TRP A 25 -40.20 -31.36 -6.93
C TRP A 25 -39.70 -32.78 -6.72
N ILE A 26 -39.04 -33.02 -5.58
CA ILE A 26 -38.55 -34.34 -5.18
C ILE A 26 -38.93 -34.55 -3.71
N ASP A 27 -39.57 -35.67 -3.40
CA ASP A 27 -40.04 -36.04 -2.04
C ASP A 27 -40.78 -34.93 -1.29
N GLY A 28 -41.66 -34.20 -2.01
CA GLY A 28 -42.47 -33.11 -1.46
C GLY A 28 -41.70 -31.81 -1.18
N LYS A 29 -40.43 -31.72 -1.54
CA LYS A 29 -39.60 -30.50 -1.42
C LYS A 29 -39.34 -29.88 -2.79
N ARG A 30 -39.39 -28.55 -2.83
CA ARG A 30 -39.10 -27.75 -4.04
C ARG A 30 -37.61 -27.46 -4.12
N ILE A 31 -37.01 -27.77 -5.26
CA ILE A 31 -35.62 -27.44 -5.59
C ILE A 31 -35.61 -26.46 -6.78
N ILE A 32 -34.75 -25.44 -6.70
CA ILE A 32 -34.55 -24.44 -7.76
C ILE A 32 -33.15 -24.64 -8.34
N LEU A 33 -33.07 -24.91 -9.64
CA LEU A 33 -31.82 -25.08 -10.37
C LEU A 33 -31.50 -23.80 -11.15
N TYR A 34 -30.31 -23.23 -10.99
CA TYR A 34 -29.81 -22.07 -11.75
C TYR A 34 -28.66 -22.48 -12.69
N THR A 35 -28.47 -21.76 -13.80
CA THR A 35 -27.25 -21.85 -14.62
C THR A 35 -26.13 -20.99 -14.05
N GLU A 36 -24.92 -21.54 -14.04
CA GLU A 36 -23.69 -20.77 -13.84
C GLU A 36 -23.51 -19.79 -15.00
N GLN A 37 -23.93 -18.55 -14.78
CA GLN A 37 -23.10 -17.44 -15.22
C GLN A 37 -21.99 -17.40 -14.18
N ASP A 38 -20.72 -17.60 -14.57
CA ASP A 38 -19.55 -17.55 -13.68
C ASP A 38 -19.64 -16.31 -12.79
N THR A 39 -20.25 -16.46 -11.63
CA THR A 39 -20.50 -15.35 -10.73
C THR A 39 -19.24 -15.28 -9.91
N VAL A 40 -18.31 -14.43 -10.34
CA VAL A 40 -17.14 -14.09 -9.53
C VAL A 40 -17.69 -13.43 -8.26
N ILE A 41 -17.85 -14.21 -7.20
CA ILE A 41 -18.17 -13.67 -5.88
C ILE A 41 -16.89 -13.04 -5.36
N ILE A 42 -16.66 -11.77 -5.71
CA ILE A 42 -15.57 -11.00 -5.08
C ILE A 42 -16.01 -10.76 -3.64
N THR A 43 -15.22 -11.27 -2.70
CA THR A 43 -15.47 -11.08 -1.27
C THR A 43 -15.20 -9.63 -0.87
N MET A 44 -15.84 -9.16 0.21
CA MET A 44 -15.58 -7.82 0.76
C MET A 44 -14.08 -7.63 1.07
N ASP A 45 -13.41 -8.69 1.53
CA ASP A 45 -12.00 -8.65 1.88
C ASP A 45 -11.10 -8.52 0.64
N GLU A 46 -11.44 -9.15 -0.48
CA GLU A 46 -10.75 -8.95 -1.77
C GLU A 46 -10.95 -7.52 -2.29
N VAL A 47 -12.16 -6.95 -2.16
CA VAL A 47 -12.40 -5.54 -2.55
C VAL A 47 -11.54 -4.59 -1.72
N ARG A 48 -11.46 -4.81 -0.40
CA ARG A 48 -10.62 -4.01 0.50
C ARG A 48 -9.14 -4.13 0.15
N ALA A 49 -8.64 -5.35 -0.04
CA ALA A 49 -7.24 -5.60 -0.38
C ALA A 49 -6.85 -4.90 -1.69
N ASN A 50 -7.68 -5.02 -2.73
CA ASN A 50 -7.44 -4.34 -4.01
C ASN A 50 -7.45 -2.82 -3.87
N LYS A 51 -8.38 -2.26 -3.08
CA LYS A 51 -8.44 -0.82 -2.84
C LYS A 51 -7.23 -0.32 -2.05
N GLU A 52 -6.83 -1.05 -1.01
CA GLU A 52 -5.62 -0.76 -0.23
C GLU A 52 -4.38 -0.77 -1.12
N GLU A 53 -4.21 -1.80 -1.96
CA GLU A 53 -3.07 -1.89 -2.89
C GLU A 53 -3.04 -0.68 -3.85
N GLY A 54 -4.18 -0.31 -4.44
CA GLY A 54 -4.27 0.88 -5.28
C GLY A 54 -3.87 2.16 -4.56
N ILE A 55 -4.32 2.35 -3.31
CA ILE A 55 -3.93 3.48 -2.47
C ILE A 55 -2.41 3.45 -2.20
N ARG A 56 -1.86 2.29 -1.84
CA ARG A 56 -0.42 2.14 -1.55
C ARG A 56 0.44 2.46 -2.77
N ASN A 57 0.06 1.95 -3.94
CA ASN A 57 0.78 2.20 -5.19
C ASN A 57 0.75 3.69 -5.55
N TYR A 58 -0.43 4.31 -5.49
CA TYR A 58 -0.57 5.75 -5.77
C TYR A 58 0.33 6.61 -4.88
N TYR A 59 0.38 6.35 -3.58
CA TYR A 59 1.24 7.13 -2.68
C TYR A 59 2.72 6.73 -2.75
N ALA A 60 3.04 5.49 -3.13
CA ALA A 60 4.41 5.09 -3.43
C ALA A 60 4.98 5.92 -4.60
N ASP A 61 4.21 6.11 -5.67
CA ASP A 61 4.60 6.94 -6.83
C ASP A 61 4.87 8.40 -6.41
N GLN A 62 4.07 8.94 -5.49
CA GLN A 62 4.29 10.29 -4.97
C GLN A 62 5.59 10.41 -4.17
N ILE A 63 5.88 9.41 -3.31
CA ILE A 63 7.14 9.38 -2.56
C ILE A 63 8.32 9.21 -3.52
N GLU A 64 8.18 8.37 -4.55
CA GLU A 64 9.21 8.20 -5.58
C GLU A 64 9.49 9.51 -6.32
N ALA A 65 8.45 10.27 -6.68
CA ALA A 65 8.60 11.57 -7.34
C ALA A 65 9.40 12.59 -6.49
N ILE A 66 9.30 12.55 -5.16
CA ILE A 66 10.09 13.42 -4.27
C ILE A 66 11.59 13.12 -4.39
N VAL A 67 11.94 11.84 -4.56
CA VAL A 67 13.34 11.39 -4.55
C VAL A 67 13.92 11.15 -5.95
N ALA A 68 13.09 11.18 -7.00
CA ALA A 68 13.49 11.00 -8.40
C ALA A 68 14.66 11.87 -8.87
N PRO A 69 14.86 13.12 -8.37
CA PRO A 69 16.04 13.91 -8.74
C PRO A 69 17.38 13.36 -8.21
N TYR A 70 17.37 12.43 -7.25
CA TYR A 70 18.56 11.91 -6.59
C TYR A 70 18.86 10.49 -7.05
N LYS A 71 20.13 10.21 -7.36
CA LYS A 71 20.54 8.85 -7.73
C LYS A 71 20.51 7.92 -6.51
N ILE A 72 20.38 6.61 -6.76
CA ILE A 72 20.32 5.60 -5.69
C ILE A 72 21.53 5.69 -4.75
N GLN A 73 22.74 5.92 -5.28
CA GLN A 73 23.96 6.04 -4.48
C GLN A 73 23.92 7.25 -3.54
N GLU A 74 23.28 8.34 -3.95
CA GLU A 74 23.10 9.53 -3.10
C GLU A 74 22.09 9.25 -1.99
N ARG A 75 20.99 8.55 -2.31
CA ARG A 75 19.94 8.17 -1.35
C ARG A 75 20.46 7.20 -0.28
N GLU A 76 21.30 6.24 -0.67
CA GLU A 76 21.89 5.26 0.24
C GLU A 76 22.87 5.87 1.24
N THR A 77 23.47 7.04 0.94
CA THR A 77 24.36 7.71 1.90
C THR A 77 23.65 8.80 2.71
N TRP A 78 22.42 9.15 2.34
CA TRP A 78 21.69 10.27 2.91
C TRP A 78 21.49 10.17 4.41
N PHE A 79 21.07 8.99 4.91
CA PHE A 79 20.83 8.78 6.33
C PHE A 79 22.09 9.02 7.18
N LYS A 80 23.27 8.66 6.65
CA LYS A 80 24.54 8.87 7.33
C LYS A 80 24.94 10.35 7.36
N GLN A 81 24.72 11.06 6.25
CA GLN A 81 24.92 12.51 6.20
C GLN A 81 24.00 13.23 7.19
N VAL A 82 22.73 12.83 7.30
CA VAL A 82 21.79 13.39 8.28
C VAL A 82 22.22 13.09 9.71
N GLU A 83 22.63 11.85 10.01
CA GLU A 83 23.13 11.48 11.34
C GLU A 83 24.31 12.36 11.77
N GLU A 84 25.32 12.50 10.90
CA GLU A 84 26.49 13.34 11.15
C GLU A 84 26.11 14.81 11.31
N ALA A 85 25.24 15.34 10.44
CA ALA A 85 24.79 16.72 10.49
C ALA A 85 24.02 17.04 11.79
N VAL A 86 23.15 16.14 12.24
CA VAL A 86 22.41 16.30 13.50
C VAL A 86 23.35 16.29 14.69
N LYS A 87 24.28 15.33 14.76
CA LYS A 87 25.23 15.24 15.88
C LYS A 87 26.17 16.44 15.92
N TRP A 88 26.72 16.83 14.78
CA TRP A 88 27.60 18.00 14.70
C TRP A 88 26.85 19.29 15.03
N SER A 89 25.62 19.46 14.56
CA SER A 89 24.80 20.63 14.91
C SER A 89 24.48 20.73 16.42
N ALA A 90 24.53 19.61 17.16
CA ALA A 90 24.36 19.59 18.61
C ALA A 90 25.68 19.79 19.37
N ASP A 91 26.78 19.26 18.83
CA ASP A 91 28.15 19.43 19.33
C ASP A 91 29.14 19.45 18.17
N ASN A 92 29.71 20.63 17.91
CA ASN A 92 30.63 20.84 16.79
C ASN A 92 31.97 20.10 16.93
N ASN A 93 32.23 19.42 18.05
CA ASN A 93 33.42 18.56 18.24
C ASN A 93 33.22 17.13 17.75
N ILE A 94 32.00 16.75 17.36
CA ILE A 94 31.73 15.41 16.85
C ILE A 94 32.39 15.20 15.48
N GLU A 95 33.04 14.05 15.33
CA GLU A 95 33.61 13.62 14.06
C GLU A 95 32.51 13.35 13.02
N THR A 96 32.73 13.84 11.81
CA THR A 96 31.79 13.69 10.69
C THR A 96 32.54 13.22 9.44
N PRO A 97 33.12 12.01 9.44
CA PRO A 97 34.07 11.59 8.40
C PRO A 97 33.48 11.65 6.98
N LEU A 98 32.18 11.39 6.80
CA LEU A 98 31.54 11.51 5.49
C LEU A 98 31.38 12.97 5.07
N ILE A 99 30.84 13.83 5.93
CA ILE A 99 30.74 15.27 5.66
C ILE A 99 32.12 15.88 5.42
N ASP A 100 33.14 15.49 6.20
CA ASP A 100 34.52 15.95 6.07
C ASP A 100 35.11 15.59 4.71
N ALA A 101 34.94 14.35 4.25
CA ALA A 101 35.37 13.94 2.91
C ALA A 101 34.66 14.75 1.81
N ILE A 102 33.35 15.00 1.95
CA ILE A 102 32.55 15.74 0.97
C ILE A 102 33.02 17.20 0.90
N ILE A 103 33.21 17.88 2.03
CA ILE A 103 33.60 19.30 2.03
C ILE A 103 35.01 19.52 1.47
N ILE A 104 35.94 18.58 1.73
CA ILE A 104 37.29 18.60 1.14
C ILE A 104 37.21 18.51 -0.38
N ALA A 105 36.38 17.59 -0.91
CA ALA A 105 36.22 17.43 -2.35
C ALA A 105 35.47 18.60 -3.03
N ARG A 106 34.52 19.23 -2.32
CA ARG A 106 33.67 20.31 -2.87
C ARG A 106 34.24 21.71 -2.69
N GLY A 107 35.18 21.92 -1.76
CA GLY A 107 35.66 23.25 -1.40
C GLY A 107 34.60 24.14 -0.73
N THR A 108 33.69 23.53 0.05
CA THR A 108 32.65 24.24 0.84
C THR A 108 32.96 24.13 2.33
N THR A 109 32.27 24.89 3.18
CA THR A 109 32.42 24.78 4.62
C THR A 109 31.53 23.68 5.20
N LYS A 110 31.95 23.10 6.34
CA LYS A 110 31.14 22.14 7.10
C LYS A 110 29.77 22.72 7.47
N ALA A 111 29.75 23.96 7.96
CA ALA A 111 28.53 24.64 8.38
C ALA A 111 27.52 24.80 7.23
N GLU A 112 27.98 25.18 6.03
CA GLU A 112 27.13 25.28 4.85
C GLU A 112 26.52 23.92 4.48
N LEU A 113 27.34 22.86 4.42
CA LEU A 113 26.85 21.53 4.05
C LEU A 113 25.87 20.96 5.09
N VAL A 114 26.17 21.11 6.39
CA VAL A 114 25.27 20.70 7.48
C VAL A 114 23.92 21.41 7.37
N SER A 115 23.91 22.72 7.14
CA SER A 115 22.68 23.51 6.98
C SER A 115 21.85 23.01 5.79
N ILE A 116 22.49 22.73 4.66
CA ILE A 116 21.83 22.17 3.47
C ILE A 116 21.22 20.79 3.77
N ILE A 117 21.97 19.90 4.44
CA ILE A 117 21.51 18.56 4.79
C ILE A 117 20.26 18.63 5.67
N LEU A 118 20.31 19.40 6.76
CA LEU A 118 19.20 19.52 7.70
C LEU A 118 17.98 20.18 7.07
N THR A 119 18.17 21.17 6.21
CA THR A 119 17.08 21.82 5.47
C THR A 119 16.39 20.83 4.53
N LYS A 120 17.17 20.10 3.72
CA LYS A 120 16.64 19.07 2.82
C LYS A 120 15.92 17.96 3.58
N GLN A 121 16.48 17.55 4.72
CA GLN A 121 15.88 16.52 5.57
C GLN A 121 14.53 16.97 6.15
N SER A 122 14.45 18.21 6.63
CA SER A 122 13.20 18.78 7.14
C SER A 122 12.11 18.82 6.08
N VAL A 123 12.44 19.30 4.87
CA VAL A 123 11.51 19.32 3.73
C VAL A 123 11.06 17.89 3.36
N TYR A 124 12.01 16.94 3.29
CA TYR A 124 11.73 15.56 2.96
C TYR A 124 10.80 14.89 3.97
N ILE A 125 11.13 14.95 5.27
CA ILE A 125 10.30 14.34 6.34
C ILE A 125 8.90 14.96 6.33
N SER A 126 8.79 16.29 6.21
CA SER A 126 7.50 16.95 6.20
C SER A 126 6.62 16.50 5.03
N ALA A 127 7.20 16.39 3.83
CA ALA A 127 6.48 15.97 2.63
C ALA A 127 6.05 14.50 2.72
N VAL A 128 6.98 13.61 3.07
CA VAL A 128 6.69 12.17 3.20
C VAL A 128 5.71 11.91 4.35
N GLY A 129 5.83 12.60 5.48
CA GLY A 129 4.89 12.49 6.59
C GLY A 129 3.47 12.88 6.20
N ALA A 130 3.29 13.95 5.42
CA ALA A 130 1.98 14.35 4.91
C ALA A 130 1.38 13.32 3.95
N ILE A 131 2.20 12.72 3.08
CA ILE A 131 1.78 11.66 2.16
C ILE A 131 1.36 10.40 2.93
N LEU A 132 2.21 9.90 3.83
CA LEU A 132 1.95 8.69 4.60
C LEU A 132 0.72 8.86 5.49
N GLY A 133 0.51 10.04 6.08
CA GLY A 133 -0.69 10.32 6.87
C GLY A 133 -1.98 10.22 6.04
N LYS A 134 -1.98 10.75 4.81
CA LYS A 134 -3.12 10.62 3.90
C LYS A 134 -3.37 9.18 3.49
N GLN A 135 -2.31 8.46 3.13
CA GLN A 135 -2.37 7.03 2.79
C GLN A 135 -3.00 6.22 3.92
N GLN A 136 -2.51 6.39 5.15
CA GLN A 136 -3.02 5.70 6.33
C GLN A 136 -4.49 6.03 6.61
N ASN A 137 -4.88 7.30 6.50
CA ASN A 137 -6.26 7.73 6.70
C ASN A 137 -7.23 7.10 5.68
N LEU A 138 -6.82 6.95 4.41
CA LEU A 138 -7.64 6.31 3.40
C LEU A 138 -7.76 4.80 3.62
N ILE A 139 -6.67 4.14 4.00
CA ILE A 139 -6.72 2.70 4.37
C ILE A 139 -7.65 2.48 5.57
N ILE A 140 -7.61 3.35 6.58
CA ILE A 140 -8.56 3.29 7.72
C ILE A 140 -10.01 3.38 7.23
N GLN A 141 -10.32 4.27 6.28
CA GLN A 141 -11.66 4.38 5.71
C GLN A 141 -12.09 3.12 4.96
N VAL A 142 -11.19 2.48 4.21
CA VAL A 142 -11.47 1.22 3.48
C VAL A 142 -11.91 0.12 4.44
N TYR A 143 -11.25 -0.01 5.58
CA TYR A 143 -11.60 -1.03 6.57
C TYR A 143 -12.75 -0.65 7.51
N ALA A 144 -13.07 0.64 7.61
CA ALA A 144 -14.26 1.12 8.30
C ALA A 144 -15.54 1.00 7.46
N ALA A 145 -15.42 0.93 6.13
CA ALA A 145 -16.54 0.78 5.22
C ALA A 145 -17.28 -0.56 5.42
N THR A 146 -18.61 -0.47 5.36
CA THR A 146 -19.54 -1.58 5.59
C THR A 146 -20.15 -2.12 4.29
N THR A 147 -20.00 -1.40 3.18
CA THR A 147 -20.48 -1.78 1.85
C THR A 147 -19.38 -1.65 0.79
N ILE A 148 -19.52 -2.40 -0.31
CA ILE A 148 -18.60 -2.32 -1.46
C ILE A 148 -18.67 -0.92 -2.10
N GLU A 149 -19.86 -0.34 -2.19
CA GLU A 149 -20.08 1.02 -2.69
C GLU A 149 -19.26 2.05 -1.91
N GLN A 150 -19.29 1.98 -0.57
CA GLN A 150 -18.49 2.87 0.29
C GLN A 150 -16.98 2.70 0.05
N ILE A 151 -16.49 1.49 -0.22
CA ILE A 151 -15.07 1.26 -0.54
C ILE A 151 -14.71 1.89 -1.89
N ASN A 152 -15.60 1.76 -2.87
CA ASN A 152 -15.38 2.30 -4.22
C ASN A 152 -15.37 3.84 -4.24
N ASP A 153 -16.16 4.48 -3.38
CA ASP A 153 -16.26 5.94 -3.26
C ASP A 153 -15.08 6.61 -2.54
N ILE A 154 -14.20 5.84 -1.90
CA ILE A 154 -12.99 6.38 -1.27
C ILE A 154 -12.05 6.88 -2.36
N ALA A 155 -11.70 8.17 -2.32
CA ALA A 155 -10.84 8.84 -3.30
C ALA A 155 -9.41 8.27 -3.34
#